data_AF-A0AAJ6AMP7-F1
#
_entry.id   AF-A0AAJ6AMP7-F1
#
_cell.length_a   1.000
_cell.length_b   1.000
_cell.length_c   1.000
_cell.angle_alpha   90.00
_cell.angle_beta   90.00
_cell.angle_gamma   90.00
#
_symmetry.space_group_name_H-M   'P 1'
#
loop_
_entity.id
_entity.type
_entity.pdbx_description
1 polymer ?
#
loop_
_entity_poly.entity_id
_entity_poly.type
_entity_poly.pdbx_seq_one_letter_code
_entity_poly.pdbx_strand_id
1 'polypeptide(L)'
;MPVTETKGELTAAWARCAQLGLSRDLQEPALVHSDNDVQLQRLRSGLSDIATPLWEAFSMCSSHEQVMILTDSFGTVLWRYGTSKMLNQADRIGFVEGAGWSEPSVGTNAISQALRTQTASLVSGEQHFAYSHQRFSCMAAPITCPRSGSVIGILDITGPCTTISEDITAMVQFSAGLATGLLRSQLEEASEANLVRLRLLGSQPAVSVPGRGWTQIPLRGAEVLAMLESRRRGWSAAELTGELYGDFGLPGTIRTEMHRLRKVLGDALLSQPYRFAEDVVVTSDVSKVEQLLSEEDLDGVLDLYTQPLLAHSANERILQWRAWLDQHVEQLVRSAGTKSQQIRWRRTEMAFQDQDL
;
A
#
# COMPACT_ATOMS: atom_id res chain seq x y z
N MET A 1 -19.72 -13.54 -3.26
CA MET A 1 -20.77 -13.87 -4.26
C MET A 1 -20.74 -12.78 -5.31
N PRO A 2 -20.59 -13.09 -6.61
CA PRO A 2 -20.75 -12.09 -7.68
C PRO A 2 -22.11 -11.42 -7.54
N VAL A 3 -22.15 -10.10 -7.73
CA VAL A 3 -23.44 -9.40 -7.79
C VAL A 3 -23.96 -9.59 -9.20
N THR A 4 -24.88 -10.54 -9.36
CA THR A 4 -25.82 -10.51 -10.48
C THR A 4 -26.78 -9.37 -10.21
N GLU A 5 -26.80 -8.37 -11.11
CA GLU A 5 -27.67 -7.22 -10.91
C GLU A 5 -29.11 -7.67 -10.75
N THR A 6 -29.71 -7.26 -9.63
CA THR A 6 -31.14 -7.38 -9.45
C THR A 6 -31.85 -6.55 -10.52
N LYS A 7 -33.10 -6.90 -10.83
CA LYS A 7 -33.91 -6.13 -11.79
C LYS A 7 -34.00 -4.64 -11.42
N GLY A 8 -33.95 -4.30 -10.13
CA GLY A 8 -33.94 -2.92 -9.64
C GLY A 8 -32.63 -2.18 -9.92
N GLU A 9 -31.49 -2.82 -9.69
CA GLU A 9 -30.15 -2.26 -9.95
C GLU A 9 -29.94 -2.01 -11.45
N LEU A 10 -30.32 -2.97 -12.30
CA LEU A 10 -30.24 -2.84 -13.75
C LEU A 10 -31.13 -1.70 -14.28
N THR A 11 -32.35 -1.58 -13.73
CA THR A 11 -33.26 -0.48 -14.09
C THR A 11 -32.64 0.87 -13.73
N ALA A 12 -32.01 0.98 -12.56
CA ALA A 12 -31.30 2.20 -12.16
C ALA A 12 -30.09 2.47 -13.05
N ALA A 13 -29.36 1.43 -13.47
CA ALA A 13 -28.23 1.56 -14.39
C ALA A 13 -28.64 2.10 -15.75
N TRP A 14 -29.74 1.60 -16.30
CA TRP A 14 -30.24 2.08 -17.58
C TRP A 14 -30.84 3.48 -17.48
N ALA A 15 -31.47 3.83 -16.36
CA ALA A 15 -31.93 5.19 -16.11
C ALA A 15 -30.77 6.19 -16.12
N ARG A 16 -29.60 5.82 -15.55
CA ARG A 16 -28.39 6.65 -15.63
C ARG A 16 -27.88 6.78 -17.06
N CYS A 17 -27.84 5.69 -17.82
CA CYS A 17 -27.44 5.74 -19.23
C CYS A 17 -28.35 6.68 -20.04
N ALA A 18 -29.66 6.63 -19.79
CA ALA A 18 -30.63 7.52 -20.43
C ALA A 18 -30.44 9.00 -20.01
N GLN A 19 -30.12 9.26 -18.74
CA GLN A 19 -29.79 10.62 -18.27
C GLN A 19 -28.53 11.19 -18.92
N LEU A 20 -27.59 10.33 -19.31
CA LEU A 20 -26.39 10.71 -20.08
C LEU A 20 -26.68 10.88 -21.58
N GLY A 21 -27.91 10.63 -22.04
CA GLY A 21 -28.30 10.76 -23.44
C GLY A 21 -27.77 9.63 -24.33
N LEU A 22 -27.36 8.50 -23.75
CA LEU A 22 -26.82 7.38 -24.51
C LEU A 22 -27.91 6.67 -25.31
N SER A 23 -27.60 6.38 -26.58
CA SER A 23 -28.42 5.51 -27.42
C SER A 23 -28.06 4.04 -27.19
N ARG A 24 -29.05 3.15 -27.25
CA ARG A 24 -28.83 1.70 -27.22
C ARG A 24 -28.33 1.15 -28.57
N ASP A 25 -28.48 1.93 -29.64
CA ASP A 25 -27.92 1.66 -30.98
C ASP A 25 -26.48 2.20 -31.11
N LEU A 26 -25.75 2.29 -29.99
CA LEU A 26 -24.38 2.79 -29.94
C LEU A 26 -23.51 2.02 -30.94
N GLN A 27 -22.85 2.74 -31.86
CA GLN A 27 -22.06 2.09 -32.90
C GLN A 27 -20.70 1.64 -32.39
N GLU A 28 -19.92 2.54 -31.75
CA GLU A 28 -18.60 2.25 -31.22
C GLU A 28 -18.32 3.03 -29.91
N PRO A 29 -17.53 2.47 -28.97
CA PRO A 29 -17.02 3.18 -27.81
C PRO A 29 -16.13 4.36 -28.21
N ALA A 30 -15.99 5.36 -27.32
CA ALA A 30 -15.01 6.42 -27.53
C ALA A 30 -13.58 5.86 -27.50
N LEU A 31 -12.77 6.16 -28.53
CA LEU A 31 -11.33 5.93 -28.48
C LEU A 31 -10.69 7.03 -27.61
N VAL A 32 -10.22 6.66 -26.43
CA VAL A 32 -9.69 7.58 -25.42
C VAL A 32 -8.19 7.79 -25.61
N HIS A 33 -7.48 6.77 -26.06
CA HIS A 33 -6.02 6.78 -26.22
C HIS A 33 -5.61 6.24 -27.59
N SER A 34 -4.59 6.87 -28.19
CA SER A 34 -3.88 6.30 -29.34
C SER A 34 -2.98 5.15 -28.90
N ASP A 35 -2.50 4.32 -29.84
CA ASP A 35 -1.61 3.19 -29.53
C ASP A 35 -0.36 3.59 -28.72
N ASN A 36 0.23 4.75 -29.03
CA ASN A 36 1.39 5.28 -28.30
C ASN A 36 1.02 5.68 -26.86
N ASP A 37 -0.17 6.26 -26.68
CA ASP A 37 -0.66 6.66 -25.37
C ASP A 37 -0.98 5.43 -24.50
N VAL A 38 -1.48 4.34 -25.09
CA VAL A 38 -1.74 3.08 -24.36
C VAL A 38 -0.47 2.55 -23.71
N GLN A 39 0.68 2.57 -24.39
CA GLN A 39 1.94 2.11 -23.78
C GLN A 39 2.33 2.95 -22.56
N LEU A 40 2.15 4.27 -22.63
CA LEU A 40 2.41 5.15 -21.49
C LEU A 40 1.43 4.89 -20.35
N GLN A 41 0.16 4.61 -20.64
CA GLN A 41 -0.83 4.28 -19.61
C GLN A 41 -0.55 2.93 -18.94
N ARG A 42 -0.06 1.93 -19.67
CA ARG A 42 0.38 0.65 -19.09
C ARG A 42 1.44 0.86 -18.01
N LEU A 43 2.42 1.73 -18.26
CA LEU A 43 3.47 2.06 -17.30
C LEU A 43 2.94 2.82 -16.08
N ARG A 44 1.92 3.68 -16.28
CA ARG A 44 1.36 4.54 -15.22
C ARG A 44 0.29 3.88 -14.37
N SER A 45 -0.37 2.85 -14.89
CA SER A 45 -1.52 2.22 -14.22
C SER A 45 -1.14 1.41 -12.97
N GLY A 46 0.13 1.04 -12.83
CA GLY A 46 0.58 0.11 -11.79
C GLY A 46 0.10 -1.34 -12.02
N LEU A 47 -0.38 -1.66 -13.23
CA LEU A 47 -0.90 -2.98 -13.59
C LEU A 47 0.09 -3.80 -14.43
N SER A 48 1.19 -3.20 -14.90
CA SER A 48 2.15 -3.87 -15.79
C SER A 48 2.68 -5.18 -15.22
N ASP A 49 3.02 -5.21 -13.93
CA ASP A 49 3.60 -6.38 -13.27
C ASP A 49 2.61 -7.53 -13.05
N ILE A 50 1.30 -7.24 -13.10
CA ILE A 50 0.24 -8.24 -12.95
C ILE A 50 -0.42 -8.64 -14.27
N ALA A 51 -0.20 -7.91 -15.37
CA ALA A 51 -0.78 -8.21 -16.67
C ALA A 51 -0.36 -9.60 -17.20
N THR A 52 0.94 -9.92 -17.13
CA THR A 52 1.46 -11.23 -17.59
C THR A 52 0.97 -12.40 -16.72
N PRO A 53 1.08 -12.35 -15.36
CA PRO A 53 0.51 -13.42 -14.51
C PRO A 53 -0.98 -13.67 -14.74
N LEU A 54 -1.77 -12.61 -14.96
CA LEU A 54 -3.20 -12.74 -15.26
C LEU A 54 -3.44 -13.43 -16.61
N TRP A 55 -2.66 -13.07 -17.63
CA TRP A 55 -2.73 -13.74 -18.93
C TRP A 55 -2.37 -15.23 -18.83
N GLU A 56 -1.32 -15.57 -18.09
CA GLU A 56 -0.93 -16.96 -17.88
C GLU A 56 -2.05 -17.76 -17.22
N ALA A 57 -2.63 -17.24 -16.13
CA ALA A 57 -3.78 -17.85 -15.45
C ALA A 57 -4.97 -18.05 -16.39
N PHE A 58 -5.31 -17.04 -17.19
CA PHE A 58 -6.37 -17.14 -18.19
C PHE A 58 -6.07 -18.20 -19.25
N SER A 59 -4.84 -18.23 -19.77
CA SER A 59 -4.44 -19.15 -20.83
C SER A 59 -4.50 -20.63 -20.42
N MET A 60 -4.33 -20.92 -19.12
CA MET A 60 -4.43 -22.27 -18.57
C MET A 60 -5.88 -22.75 -18.38
N CYS A 61 -6.82 -21.82 -18.21
CA CYS A 61 -8.20 -22.13 -17.85
C CYS A 61 -9.22 -21.83 -18.97
N SER A 62 -8.86 -21.05 -19.98
CA SER A 62 -9.77 -20.65 -21.06
C SER A 62 -10.02 -21.79 -22.05
N SER A 63 -11.27 -21.91 -22.52
CA SER A 63 -11.66 -22.79 -23.61
C SER A 63 -11.31 -22.22 -25.00
N HIS A 64 -10.50 -21.16 -25.08
CA HIS A 64 -10.16 -20.40 -26.30
C HIS A 64 -11.34 -19.67 -26.98
N GLU A 65 -12.52 -19.67 -26.34
CA GLU A 65 -13.75 -19.00 -26.78
C GLU A 65 -14.04 -17.69 -26.03
N GLN A 66 -13.12 -17.25 -25.17
CA GLN A 66 -13.20 -15.97 -24.49
C GLN A 66 -12.03 -15.06 -24.86
N VAL A 67 -12.18 -13.79 -24.49
CA VAL A 67 -11.13 -12.77 -24.47
C VAL A 67 -11.00 -12.27 -23.04
N MET A 68 -9.77 -12.15 -22.57
CA MET A 68 -9.43 -11.47 -21.33
C MET A 68 -9.08 -10.01 -21.65
N ILE A 69 -9.64 -9.09 -20.88
CA ILE A 69 -9.42 -7.65 -20.97
C ILE A 69 -8.93 -7.15 -19.63
N LEU A 70 -7.93 -6.27 -19.66
CA LEU A 70 -7.47 -5.53 -18.49
C LEU A 70 -7.55 -4.04 -18.79
N THR A 71 -8.28 -3.32 -17.93
CA THR A 71 -8.51 -1.87 -18.06
C THR A 71 -7.83 -1.08 -16.96
N ASP A 72 -7.67 0.23 -17.15
CA ASP A 72 -7.31 1.17 -16.09
C ASP A 72 -8.49 1.48 -15.14
N SER A 73 -8.26 2.37 -14.17
CA SER A 73 -9.27 2.82 -13.21
C SER A 73 -10.43 3.63 -13.81
N PHE A 74 -10.34 4.03 -15.07
CA PHE A 74 -11.39 4.74 -15.81
C PHE A 74 -12.15 3.83 -16.78
N GLY A 75 -11.76 2.55 -16.87
CA GLY A 75 -12.34 1.58 -17.81
C GLY A 75 -11.77 1.69 -19.22
N THR A 76 -10.59 2.28 -19.41
CA THR A 76 -9.88 2.28 -20.69
C THR A 76 -9.16 0.96 -20.88
N VAL A 77 -9.33 0.30 -22.02
CA VAL A 77 -8.69 -0.99 -22.33
C VAL A 77 -7.19 -0.80 -22.50
N LEU A 78 -6.40 -1.47 -21.66
CA LEU A 78 -4.94 -1.42 -21.70
C LEU A 78 -4.34 -2.69 -22.28
N TRP A 79 -4.90 -3.86 -21.98
CA TRP A 79 -4.48 -5.13 -22.57
C TRP A 79 -5.69 -5.95 -23.00
N ARG A 80 -5.50 -6.72 -24.06
CA ARG A 80 -6.44 -7.73 -24.54
C ARG A 80 -5.71 -9.00 -24.90
N TYR A 81 -6.29 -10.13 -24.52
CA TYR A 81 -5.72 -11.43 -24.84
C TYR A 81 -6.80 -12.44 -25.20
N GLY A 82 -6.53 -13.26 -26.21
CA GLY A 82 -7.46 -14.28 -26.69
C GLY A 82 -7.04 -14.80 -28.05
N THR A 83 -7.84 -15.72 -28.62
CA THR A 83 -7.60 -16.20 -29.98
C THR A 83 -7.89 -15.12 -31.00
N SER A 84 -7.25 -15.17 -32.19
CA SER A 84 -7.53 -14.22 -33.27
C SER A 84 -9.01 -14.16 -33.64
N LYS A 85 -9.74 -15.29 -33.54
CA LYS A 85 -11.19 -15.35 -33.77
C LYS A 85 -11.95 -14.49 -32.75
N MET A 86 -11.64 -14.62 -31.47
CA MET A 86 -12.31 -13.87 -30.40
C MET A 86 -11.92 -12.40 -30.40
N LEU A 87 -10.65 -12.09 -30.67
CA LEU A 87 -10.15 -10.73 -30.82
C LEU A 87 -10.86 -10.00 -32.00
N ASN A 88 -10.99 -10.66 -33.15
CA ASN A 88 -11.75 -10.11 -34.29
C ASN A 88 -13.24 -9.91 -33.98
N GLN A 89 -13.82 -10.72 -33.09
CA GLN A 89 -15.21 -10.55 -32.65
C GLN A 89 -15.34 -9.37 -31.66
N ALA A 90 -14.36 -9.18 -30.79
CA ALA A 90 -14.24 -8.04 -29.88
C ALA A 90 -14.03 -6.72 -30.65
N ASP A 91 -13.29 -6.74 -31.76
CA ASP A 91 -13.07 -5.57 -32.62
C ASP A 91 -14.37 -5.01 -33.22
N ARG A 92 -15.34 -5.89 -33.55
CA ARG A 92 -16.63 -5.49 -34.15
C ARG A 92 -17.52 -4.67 -33.22
N ILE A 93 -17.22 -4.68 -31.93
CA ILE A 93 -17.92 -3.89 -30.91
C ILE A 93 -17.01 -2.79 -30.34
N GLY A 94 -15.88 -2.52 -31.00
CA GLY A 94 -14.90 -1.52 -30.56
C GLY A 94 -14.18 -1.87 -29.26
N PHE A 95 -14.08 -3.16 -28.92
CA PHE A 95 -13.36 -3.63 -27.73
C PHE A 95 -11.85 -3.75 -28.00
N VAL A 96 -11.27 -2.61 -28.36
CA VAL A 96 -9.86 -2.45 -28.76
C VAL A 96 -9.06 -1.74 -27.68
N GLU A 97 -7.74 -1.87 -27.71
CA GLU A 97 -6.86 -1.11 -26.81
C GLU A 97 -7.05 0.40 -27.00
N GLY A 98 -7.05 1.15 -25.90
CA GLY A 98 -7.33 2.58 -25.88
C GLY A 98 -8.80 2.97 -25.91
N ALA A 99 -9.73 2.03 -26.11
CA ALA A 99 -11.17 2.30 -26.06
C ALA A 99 -11.67 2.44 -24.60
N GLY A 100 -12.54 3.42 -24.36
CA GLY A 100 -13.16 3.64 -23.06
C GLY A 100 -14.46 2.83 -22.90
N TRP A 101 -14.51 1.97 -21.90
CA TRP A 101 -15.65 1.08 -21.59
C TRP A 101 -16.42 1.46 -20.32
N SER A 102 -16.31 2.72 -19.91
CA SER A 102 -17.06 3.29 -18.80
C SER A 102 -18.57 3.43 -19.10
N GLU A 103 -19.38 3.59 -18.05
CA GLU A 103 -20.84 3.76 -18.21
C GLU A 103 -21.17 4.97 -19.12
N PRO A 104 -20.50 6.13 -19.02
CA PRO A 104 -20.74 7.26 -19.93
C PRO A 104 -20.30 7.04 -21.39
N SER A 105 -19.51 6.01 -21.68
CA SER A 105 -19.03 5.72 -23.03
C SER A 105 -19.90 4.66 -23.72
N VAL A 106 -20.19 3.56 -23.02
CA VAL A 106 -20.81 2.36 -23.60
C VAL A 106 -22.17 2.02 -22.98
N GLY A 107 -22.53 2.69 -21.88
CA GLY A 107 -23.65 2.33 -21.03
C GLY A 107 -23.35 1.10 -20.18
N THR A 108 -24.40 0.51 -19.60
CA THR A 108 -24.30 -0.67 -18.72
C THR A 108 -23.62 -1.85 -19.41
N ASN A 109 -22.45 -2.20 -18.88
CA ASN A 109 -21.63 -3.36 -19.20
C ASN A 109 -20.88 -3.83 -17.92
N ALA A 110 -20.25 -5.00 -17.94
CA ALA A 110 -19.61 -5.57 -16.74
C ALA A 110 -18.50 -4.67 -16.16
N ILE A 111 -17.62 -4.10 -16.99
CA ILE A 111 -16.58 -3.16 -16.56
C ILE A 111 -17.18 -1.94 -15.85
N SER A 112 -18.20 -1.32 -16.47
CA SER A 112 -18.87 -0.14 -15.93
C SER A 112 -19.54 -0.41 -14.57
N GLN A 113 -20.12 -1.60 -14.40
CA GLN A 113 -20.75 -1.98 -13.14
C GLN A 113 -19.70 -2.30 -12.07
N ALA A 114 -18.64 -3.03 -12.43
CA ALA A 114 -17.55 -3.31 -11.49
C ALA A 114 -16.85 -2.03 -10.99
N LEU A 115 -16.64 -1.04 -11.88
CA LEU A 115 -16.13 0.28 -11.49
C LEU A 115 -17.07 1.01 -10.51
N ARG A 116 -18.38 0.93 -10.75
CA ARG A 116 -19.38 1.63 -9.95
C ARG A 116 -19.62 0.98 -8.60
N THR A 117 -19.76 -0.34 -8.56
CA THR A 117 -20.07 -1.10 -7.35
C THR A 117 -18.82 -1.42 -6.54
N GLN A 118 -17.64 -1.31 -7.14
CA GLN A 118 -16.36 -1.76 -6.58
C GLN A 118 -16.39 -3.24 -6.17
N THR A 119 -17.23 -4.03 -6.85
CA THR A 119 -17.37 -5.47 -6.63
C THR A 119 -17.42 -6.18 -7.98
N ALA A 120 -17.28 -7.50 -7.96
CA ALA A 120 -17.33 -8.28 -9.18
C ALA A 120 -18.76 -8.33 -9.76
N SER A 121 -18.90 -8.10 -11.05
CA SER A 121 -20.18 -7.97 -11.76
C SER A 121 -20.23 -8.88 -12.98
N LEU A 122 -21.34 -9.62 -13.10
CA LEU A 122 -21.70 -10.40 -14.28
C LEU A 122 -22.79 -9.65 -15.05
N VAL A 123 -22.53 -9.36 -16.32
CA VAL A 123 -23.53 -8.77 -17.24
C VAL A 123 -23.64 -9.65 -18.46
N SER A 124 -24.85 -10.14 -18.75
CA SER A 124 -25.09 -11.12 -19.80
C SER A 124 -26.28 -10.73 -20.67
N GLY A 125 -26.10 -10.89 -21.98
CA GLY A 125 -27.17 -10.75 -22.95
C GLY A 125 -27.85 -9.39 -22.87
N GLU A 126 -29.18 -9.40 -22.70
CA GLU A 126 -30.03 -8.21 -22.66
C GLU A 126 -29.74 -7.28 -21.48
N GLN A 127 -28.94 -7.68 -20.48
CA GLN A 127 -28.51 -6.79 -19.40
C GLN A 127 -27.55 -5.70 -19.92
N HIS A 128 -26.86 -5.95 -21.03
CA HIS A 128 -26.09 -4.91 -21.71
C HIS A 128 -27.02 -3.79 -22.21
N PHE A 129 -26.60 -2.55 -21.97
CA PHE A 129 -27.35 -1.39 -22.45
C PHE A 129 -27.38 -1.36 -23.99
N ALA A 130 -26.22 -1.50 -24.64
CA ALA A 130 -26.09 -1.49 -26.09
C ALA A 130 -26.53 -2.82 -26.74
N TYR A 131 -27.31 -2.74 -27.83
CA TYR A 131 -27.82 -3.92 -28.54
C TYR A 131 -26.72 -4.77 -29.17
N SER A 132 -25.65 -4.13 -29.66
CA SER A 132 -24.48 -4.79 -30.25
C SER A 132 -23.80 -5.78 -29.29
N HIS A 133 -23.95 -5.58 -27.98
CA HIS A 133 -23.28 -6.36 -26.94
C HIS A 133 -24.12 -7.54 -26.42
N GLN A 134 -25.39 -7.66 -26.80
CA GLN A 134 -26.31 -8.66 -26.25
C GLN A 134 -26.01 -10.11 -26.66
N ARG A 135 -24.99 -10.34 -27.51
CA ARG A 135 -24.50 -11.69 -27.83
C ARG A 135 -23.43 -12.18 -26.86
N PHE A 136 -22.99 -11.32 -25.95
CA PHE A 136 -21.90 -11.58 -25.03
C PHE A 136 -22.39 -11.72 -23.59
N SER A 137 -21.60 -12.48 -22.83
CA SER A 137 -21.61 -12.46 -21.38
C SER A 137 -20.22 -12.06 -20.92
N CYS A 138 -20.17 -11.18 -19.94
CA CYS A 138 -18.95 -10.56 -19.45
C CYS A 138 -18.90 -10.65 -17.93
N MET A 139 -17.80 -11.16 -17.41
CA MET A 139 -17.52 -11.20 -15.99
C MET A 139 -16.34 -10.28 -15.68
N ALA A 140 -16.60 -9.25 -14.86
CA ALA A 140 -15.61 -8.25 -14.50
C ALA A 140 -15.36 -8.22 -12.99
N ALA A 141 -14.11 -8.09 -12.56
CA ALA A 141 -13.74 -7.89 -11.17
C ALA A 141 -12.71 -6.76 -10.99
N PRO A 142 -12.85 -5.93 -9.95
CA PRO A 142 -11.91 -4.86 -9.69
C PRO A 142 -10.59 -5.38 -9.13
N ILE A 143 -9.49 -4.77 -9.58
CA ILE A 143 -8.17 -4.87 -8.97
C ILE A 143 -7.98 -3.60 -8.14
N THR A 144 -7.60 -3.77 -6.87
CA THR A 144 -7.52 -2.65 -5.92
C THR A 144 -6.08 -2.35 -5.54
N CYS A 145 -5.76 -1.08 -5.35
CA CYS A 145 -4.47 -0.68 -4.81
C CYS A 145 -4.38 -1.11 -3.34
N PRO A 146 -3.36 -1.91 -2.96
CA PRO A 146 -3.22 -2.35 -1.58
C PRO A 146 -3.03 -1.22 -0.56
N ARG A 147 -2.57 -0.04 -1.01
CA ARG A 147 -2.30 1.13 -0.15
C ARG A 147 -3.53 1.99 0.10
N SER A 148 -4.29 2.30 -0.95
CA SER A 148 -5.44 3.22 -0.87
C SER A 148 -6.79 2.52 -0.82
N GLY A 149 -6.84 1.23 -1.16
CA GLY A 149 -8.09 0.49 -1.36
C GLY A 149 -8.87 0.90 -2.63
N SER A 150 -8.37 1.87 -3.41
CA SER A 150 -9.04 2.33 -4.63
C SER A 150 -8.89 1.33 -5.77
N VAL A 151 -9.89 1.23 -6.64
CA VAL A 151 -9.80 0.45 -7.88
C VAL A 151 -8.76 1.09 -8.81
N ILE A 152 -7.78 0.30 -9.25
CA ILE A 152 -6.70 0.73 -10.18
C ILE A 152 -6.88 0.14 -11.59
N GLY A 153 -7.74 -0.86 -11.72
CA GLY A 153 -8.11 -1.48 -12.99
C GLY A 153 -9.22 -2.51 -12.84
N ILE A 154 -9.79 -2.93 -13.95
CA ILE A 154 -10.77 -4.03 -14.00
C ILE A 154 -10.20 -5.16 -14.84
N LEU A 155 -10.22 -6.38 -14.31
CA LEU A 155 -10.07 -7.62 -15.05
C LEU A 155 -11.44 -8.06 -15.56
N ASP A 156 -11.60 -8.21 -16.86
CA ASP A 156 -12.81 -8.68 -17.50
C ASP A 156 -12.52 -9.92 -18.37
N ILE A 157 -13.42 -10.89 -18.33
CA ILE A 157 -13.45 -11.99 -19.30
C ILE A 157 -14.78 -11.92 -20.04
N THR A 158 -14.69 -11.77 -21.35
CA THR A 158 -15.82 -11.64 -22.27
C THR A 158 -15.84 -12.79 -23.26
N GLY A 159 -17.02 -13.38 -23.46
CA GLY A 159 -17.25 -14.43 -24.47
C GLY A 159 -18.71 -14.48 -24.90
N PRO A 160 -19.07 -15.36 -25.85
CA PRO A 160 -20.48 -15.62 -26.17
C PRO A 160 -21.28 -16.02 -24.93
N CYS A 161 -22.59 -15.74 -24.88
CA CYS A 161 -23.43 -16.00 -23.70
C CYS A 161 -23.38 -17.45 -23.17
N THR A 162 -23.02 -18.42 -24.01
CA THR A 162 -22.90 -19.85 -23.66
C THR A 162 -21.57 -20.23 -23.02
N THR A 163 -20.62 -19.29 -22.93
CA THR A 163 -19.21 -19.61 -22.61
C THR A 163 -18.76 -19.11 -21.24
N ILE A 164 -19.52 -18.25 -20.57
CA ILE A 164 -19.22 -17.79 -19.21
C ILE A 164 -19.91 -18.70 -18.21
N SER A 165 -19.14 -19.61 -17.62
CA SER A 165 -19.57 -20.55 -16.59
C SER A 165 -19.29 -20.02 -15.17
N GLU A 166 -19.78 -20.76 -14.17
CA GLU A 166 -19.42 -20.50 -12.76
C GLU A 166 -17.91 -20.63 -12.52
N ASP A 167 -17.23 -21.54 -13.21
CA ASP A 167 -15.77 -21.71 -13.12
C ASP A 167 -15.04 -20.45 -13.61
N ILE A 168 -15.48 -19.86 -14.72
CA ILE A 168 -14.90 -18.60 -15.22
C ILE A 168 -15.18 -17.47 -14.24
N THR A 169 -16.36 -17.44 -13.65
CA THR A 169 -16.72 -16.45 -12.65
C THR A 169 -15.80 -16.52 -11.44
N ALA A 170 -15.58 -17.72 -10.91
CA ALA A 170 -14.63 -17.96 -9.82
C ALA A 170 -13.20 -17.59 -10.22
N MET A 171 -12.79 -17.94 -11.44
CA MET A 171 -11.46 -17.61 -11.98
C MET A 171 -11.20 -16.11 -12.01
N VAL A 172 -12.14 -15.30 -12.54
CA VAL A 172 -11.98 -13.83 -12.62
C VAL A 172 -11.84 -13.23 -11.22
N GLN A 173 -12.70 -13.64 -10.29
CA GLN A 173 -12.66 -13.13 -8.91
C GLN A 173 -11.37 -13.51 -8.20
N PHE A 174 -10.96 -14.77 -8.32
CA PHE A 174 -9.73 -15.27 -7.73
C PHE A 174 -8.50 -14.58 -8.32
N SER A 175 -8.45 -14.42 -9.65
CA SER A 175 -7.32 -13.79 -10.35
C SER A 175 -7.18 -12.31 -10.00
N ALA A 176 -8.29 -11.55 -9.92
CA ALA A 176 -8.25 -10.15 -9.48
C ALA A 176 -7.81 -10.00 -8.01
N GLY A 177 -8.25 -10.94 -7.14
CA GLY A 177 -7.80 -11.02 -5.75
C GLY A 177 -6.31 -11.35 -5.64
N LEU A 178 -5.81 -12.32 -6.41
CA LEU A 178 -4.39 -12.66 -6.48
C LEU A 178 -3.55 -11.51 -7.02
N ALA A 179 -3.99 -10.81 -8.06
CA ALA A 179 -3.29 -9.63 -8.57
C ALA A 179 -3.13 -8.55 -7.48
N THR A 180 -4.20 -8.29 -6.72
CA THR A 180 -4.13 -7.39 -5.55
C THR A 180 -3.14 -7.90 -4.50
N GLY A 181 -3.10 -9.21 -4.25
CA GLY A 181 -2.14 -9.85 -3.33
C GLY A 181 -0.68 -9.73 -3.78
N LEU A 182 -0.41 -9.94 -5.07
CA LEU A 182 0.92 -9.79 -5.66
C LEU A 182 1.43 -8.35 -5.53
N LEU A 183 0.58 -7.36 -5.85
CA LEU A 183 0.91 -5.95 -5.66
C LEU A 183 1.19 -5.62 -4.18
N ARG A 184 0.48 -6.26 -3.25
CA ARG A 184 0.75 -6.10 -1.81
C ARG A 184 2.12 -6.67 -1.44
N SER A 185 2.43 -7.90 -1.88
CA SER A 185 3.72 -8.54 -1.65
C SER A 185 4.87 -7.67 -2.16
N GLN A 186 4.75 -7.12 -3.37
CA GLN A 186 5.76 -6.23 -3.93
C GLN A 186 5.96 -4.95 -3.11
N LEU A 187 4.88 -4.38 -2.58
CA LEU A 187 4.97 -3.22 -1.69
C LEU A 187 5.65 -3.57 -0.36
N GLU A 188 5.34 -4.73 0.20
CA GLU A 188 5.96 -5.23 1.44
C GLU A 188 7.45 -5.55 1.22
N GLU A 189 7.79 -6.20 0.11
CA GLU A 189 9.18 -6.47 -0.28
C GLU A 189 9.97 -5.18 -0.53
N ALA A 190 9.39 -4.21 -1.24
CA ALA A 190 10.01 -2.90 -1.42
C ALA A 190 10.17 -2.16 -0.08
N SER A 191 9.20 -2.29 0.82
CA SER A 191 9.28 -1.72 2.17
C SER A 191 10.38 -2.38 3.01
N GLU A 192 10.52 -3.71 2.99
CA GLU A 192 11.59 -4.44 3.69
C GLU A 192 12.96 -4.16 3.06
N ALA A 193 13.03 -4.04 1.72
CA ALA A 193 14.24 -3.64 1.01
C ALA A 193 14.70 -2.21 1.33
N ASN A 194 13.82 -1.40 1.92
CA ASN A 194 14.09 -0.03 2.36
C ASN A 194 13.89 0.15 3.89
N LEU A 195 13.83 -0.94 4.66
CA LEU A 195 13.57 -0.89 6.10
C LEU A 195 14.86 -0.69 6.91
N VAL A 196 14.93 0.44 7.63
CA VAL A 196 15.96 0.71 8.62
C VAL A 196 15.40 0.43 10.02
N ARG A 197 16.04 -0.46 10.76
CA ARG A 197 15.66 -0.78 12.15
C ARG A 197 16.67 -0.18 13.12
N LEU A 198 16.19 0.57 14.11
CA LEU A 198 17.00 1.17 15.17
C LEU A 198 16.77 0.40 16.47
N ARG A 199 17.85 0.15 17.19
CA ARG A 199 17.84 -0.31 18.57
C ARG A 199 18.38 0.81 19.43
N LEU A 200 17.49 1.45 20.17
CA LEU A 200 17.78 2.62 20.98
C LEU A 200 17.56 2.34 22.47
N LEU A 201 16.88 1.25 22.85
CA LEU A 201 16.77 0.82 24.24
C LEU A 201 18.08 0.18 24.73
N GLY A 202 18.47 0.51 25.96
CA GLY A 202 19.66 -0.03 26.61
C GLY A 202 20.96 0.72 26.31
N SER A 203 22.08 0.03 26.49
CA SER A 203 23.44 0.61 26.45
C SER A 203 24.21 0.34 25.16
N GLN A 204 23.68 -0.50 24.27
CA GLN A 204 24.35 -0.94 23.04
C GLN A 204 23.52 -0.61 21.81
N PRO A 205 23.42 0.68 21.44
CA PRO A 205 22.59 1.08 20.32
C PRO A 205 23.14 0.52 19.02
N ALA A 206 22.21 0.11 18.15
CA ALA A 206 22.54 -0.53 16.90
C ALA A 206 21.56 -0.12 15.80
N VAL A 207 21.99 -0.28 14.56
CA VAL A 207 21.15 -0.09 13.38
C VAL A 207 21.26 -1.31 12.47
N SER A 208 20.13 -1.73 11.91
CA SER A 208 20.06 -2.72 10.84
C SER A 208 19.57 -2.02 9.59
N VAL A 209 20.19 -2.31 8.45
CA VAL A 209 19.73 -1.83 7.14
C VAL A 209 19.54 -3.02 6.21
N PRO A 210 18.77 -2.91 5.13
CA PRO A 210 18.52 -4.04 4.24
C PRO A 210 19.84 -4.58 3.66
N GLY A 211 19.99 -5.90 3.66
CA GLY A 211 21.24 -6.57 3.25
C GLY A 211 22.41 -6.48 4.25
N ARG A 212 22.27 -5.75 5.36
CA ARG A 212 23.28 -5.64 6.42
C ARG A 212 22.66 -5.90 7.79
N GLY A 213 23.13 -6.95 8.48
CA GLY A 213 22.69 -7.22 9.84
C GLY A 213 22.99 -6.08 10.82
N TRP A 214 22.56 -6.27 12.07
CA TRP A 214 22.76 -5.30 13.14
C TRP A 214 24.22 -4.85 13.28
N THR A 215 24.42 -3.55 13.14
CA THR A 215 25.72 -2.88 13.31
C THR A 215 25.64 -1.97 14.53
N GLN A 216 26.55 -2.16 15.49
CA GLN A 216 26.67 -1.28 16.64
C GLN A 216 27.05 0.13 16.21
N ILE A 217 26.43 1.14 16.82
CA ILE A 217 26.72 2.55 16.55
C ILE A 217 27.16 3.26 17.83
N PRO A 218 28.04 4.26 17.75
CA PRO A 218 28.38 5.07 18.91
C PRO A 218 27.15 5.77 19.48
N LEU A 219 27.13 6.02 20.79
CA LEU A 219 26.04 6.70 21.50
C LEU A 219 25.61 7.99 20.79
N ARG A 220 26.59 8.84 20.41
CA ARG A 220 26.29 10.10 19.71
C ARG A 220 25.59 9.90 18.38
N GLY A 221 25.96 8.86 17.63
CA GLY A 221 25.28 8.50 16.39
C GLY A 221 23.85 8.03 16.65
N ALA A 222 23.62 7.29 17.73
CA ALA A 222 22.29 6.84 18.13
C ALA A 222 21.37 8.00 18.53
N GLU A 223 21.89 8.98 19.28
CA GLU A 223 21.17 10.21 19.61
C GLU A 223 20.78 10.99 18.35
N VAL A 224 21.68 11.10 17.36
CA VAL A 224 21.37 11.71 16.07
C VAL A 224 20.23 10.96 15.37
N LEU A 225 20.31 9.63 15.27
CA LEU A 225 19.26 8.83 14.60
C LEU A 225 17.90 8.94 15.30
N ALA A 226 17.88 8.95 16.64
CA ALA A 226 16.67 9.17 17.43
C ALA A 226 16.05 10.56 17.12
N MET A 227 16.88 11.60 17.03
CA MET A 227 16.41 12.93 16.61
C MET A 227 15.89 12.93 15.17
N LEU A 228 16.57 12.26 14.24
CA LEU A 228 16.12 12.19 12.84
C LEU A 228 14.78 11.44 12.71
N GLU A 229 14.56 10.40 13.49
CA GLU A 229 13.31 9.65 13.55
C GLU A 229 12.16 10.51 14.10
N SER A 230 12.43 11.37 15.09
CA SER A 230 11.41 12.20 15.77
C SER A 230 10.62 13.14 14.83
N ARG A 231 11.15 13.47 13.64
CA ARG A 231 10.47 14.40 12.71
C ARG A 231 10.83 14.21 11.23
N ARG A 232 9.79 14.14 10.39
CA ARG A 232 9.92 13.96 8.93
C ARG A 232 10.51 15.16 8.17
N ARG A 233 10.30 16.39 8.67
CA ARG A 233 10.82 17.62 8.00
C ARG A 233 12.34 17.69 7.93
N GLY A 234 13.03 16.88 8.76
CA GLY A 234 14.48 16.88 8.90
C GLY A 234 15.03 17.98 9.78
N TRP A 235 16.35 17.98 9.96
CA TRP A 235 17.08 18.92 10.78
C TRP A 235 18.18 19.66 10.02
N SER A 236 18.29 20.96 10.25
CA SER A 236 19.50 21.68 9.86
C SER A 236 20.68 21.28 10.75
N ALA A 237 21.89 21.53 10.26
CA ALA A 237 23.10 21.31 11.05
C ALA A 237 23.09 22.14 12.35
N ALA A 238 22.60 23.37 12.29
CA ALA A 238 22.54 24.27 13.45
C ALA A 238 21.55 23.77 14.51
N GLU A 239 20.36 23.32 14.11
CA GLU A 239 19.37 22.77 15.06
C GLU A 239 19.90 21.51 15.75
N LEU A 240 20.48 20.55 15.00
CA LEU A 240 21.06 19.35 15.62
C LEU A 240 22.23 19.69 16.53
N THR A 241 23.05 20.69 16.17
CA THR A 241 24.14 21.13 17.04
C THR A 241 23.61 21.69 18.35
N GLY A 242 22.60 22.57 18.30
CA GLY A 242 21.98 23.12 19.50
C GLY A 242 21.39 22.04 20.39
N GLU A 243 20.62 21.11 19.82
CA GLU A 243 19.99 20.03 20.60
C GLU A 243 21.00 19.03 21.18
N LEU A 244 22.08 18.69 20.45
CA LEU A 244 23.01 17.63 20.87
C LEU A 244 24.20 18.12 21.69
N TYR A 245 24.65 19.35 21.47
CA TYR A 245 25.87 19.92 22.06
C TYR A 245 25.62 21.22 22.83
N GLY A 246 24.41 21.78 22.81
CA GLY A 246 24.09 23.06 23.45
C GLY A 246 24.85 24.23 22.82
N ASP A 247 24.99 25.32 23.58
CA ASP A 247 25.54 26.61 23.13
C ASP A 247 27.02 26.56 22.72
N PHE A 248 27.75 25.51 23.11
CA PHE A 248 29.19 25.35 22.82
C PHE A 248 29.46 24.43 21.62
N GLY A 249 28.42 23.94 20.95
CA GLY A 249 28.55 23.05 19.80
C GLY A 249 28.99 23.76 18.52
N LEU A 250 29.90 23.15 17.76
CA LEU A 250 30.27 23.60 16.41
C LEU A 250 29.52 22.78 15.34
N PRO A 251 28.86 23.40 14.33
CA PRO A 251 28.15 22.67 13.27
C PRO A 251 28.99 21.66 12.48
N GLY A 252 30.32 21.78 12.51
CA GLY A 252 31.25 20.82 11.91
C GLY A 252 31.25 19.44 12.57
N THR A 253 30.87 19.32 13.85
CA THR A 253 30.81 18.03 14.56
C THR A 253 29.66 17.18 14.03
N ILE A 254 28.48 17.78 13.80
CA ILE A 254 27.33 17.10 13.19
C ILE A 254 27.66 16.58 11.79
N ARG A 255 28.39 17.35 10.98
CA ARG A 255 28.82 16.88 9.65
C ARG A 255 29.67 15.62 9.74
N THR A 256 30.57 15.57 10.72
CA THR A 256 31.43 14.40 10.96
C THR A 256 30.60 13.18 11.40
N GLU A 257 29.65 13.37 12.31
CA GLU A 257 28.76 12.28 12.75
C GLU A 257 27.84 11.80 11.61
N MET A 258 27.25 12.70 10.84
CA MET A 258 26.45 12.35 9.66
C MET A 258 27.27 11.61 8.60
N HIS A 259 28.54 11.99 8.40
CA HIS A 259 29.43 11.25 7.51
C HIS A 259 29.71 9.83 8.01
N ARG A 260 29.87 9.62 9.33
CA ARG A 260 30.03 8.28 9.92
C ARG A 260 28.76 7.44 9.76
N LEU A 261 27.59 8.01 10.08
CA LEU A 261 26.30 7.33 9.95
C LEU A 261 26.02 6.93 8.51
N ARG A 262 26.37 7.76 7.52
CA ARG A 262 26.25 7.44 6.09
C ARG A 262 27.12 6.28 5.63
N LYS A 263 28.26 6.00 6.27
CA LYS A 263 29.01 4.76 5.98
C LYS A 263 28.25 3.50 6.39
N VAL A 264 27.28 3.63 7.28
CA VAL A 264 26.42 2.53 7.72
C VAL A 264 25.12 2.49 6.93
N LEU A 265 24.47 3.66 6.78
CA LEU A 265 23.12 3.82 6.25
C LEU A 265 23.06 4.15 4.74
N GLY A 266 24.18 4.49 4.12
CA GLY A 266 24.24 4.83 2.70
C GLY A 266 23.27 5.95 2.32
N ASP A 267 22.52 5.71 1.25
CA ASP A 267 21.56 6.66 0.68
C ASP A 267 20.27 6.81 1.50
N ALA A 268 20.10 5.98 2.55
CA ALA A 268 18.97 6.13 3.47
C ALA A 268 19.02 7.44 4.28
N LEU A 269 20.17 8.14 4.31
CA LEU A 269 20.33 9.43 4.97
C LEU A 269 20.60 10.57 3.98
N LEU A 270 19.60 11.44 3.84
CA LEU A 270 19.69 12.68 3.10
C LEU A 270 20.40 13.78 3.91
N SER A 271 20.82 14.82 3.18
CA SER A 271 21.56 15.94 3.74
C SER A 271 21.00 17.21 3.13
N GLN A 272 20.84 18.24 3.96
CA GLN A 272 20.18 19.52 3.64
C GLN A 272 18.67 19.41 3.35
N PRO A 273 17.81 19.28 4.38
CA PRO A 273 18.13 19.02 5.79
C PRO A 273 18.52 17.55 6.03
N TYR A 274 19.16 17.27 7.16
CA TYR A 274 19.45 15.91 7.60
C TYR A 274 18.15 15.19 7.95
N ARG A 275 17.87 14.08 7.28
CA ARG A 275 16.68 13.23 7.49
C ARG A 275 16.88 11.87 6.83
N PHE A 276 15.99 10.93 7.11
CA PHE A 276 15.85 9.73 6.31
C PHE A 276 15.24 10.04 4.93
N ALA A 277 15.58 9.24 3.92
CA ALA A 277 14.99 9.35 2.59
C ALA A 277 13.47 9.05 2.62
N GLU A 278 12.72 9.57 1.64
CA GLU A 278 11.24 9.49 1.65
C GLU A 278 10.72 8.08 1.39
N ASP A 279 11.48 7.27 0.67
CA ASP A 279 11.23 5.87 0.34
C ASP A 279 11.75 4.90 1.40
N VAL A 280 12.42 5.40 2.45
CA VAL A 280 12.93 4.61 3.57
C VAL A 280 11.91 4.55 4.70
N VAL A 281 11.61 3.33 5.13
CA VAL A 281 10.82 3.08 6.33
C VAL A 281 11.76 2.93 7.50
N VAL A 282 11.54 3.70 8.57
CA VAL A 282 12.34 3.63 9.79
C VAL A 282 11.46 3.13 10.92
N THR A 283 11.96 2.14 11.66
CA THR A 283 11.33 1.66 12.89
C THR A 283 12.37 1.59 14.00
N SER A 284 11.97 1.94 15.21
CA SER A 284 12.78 1.72 16.41
C SER A 284 12.04 0.87 17.44
N ASP A 285 12.80 0.19 18.28
CA ASP A 285 12.27 -0.43 19.50
C ASP A 285 11.49 0.57 20.36
N VAL A 286 11.91 1.83 20.41
CA VAL A 286 11.21 2.92 21.11
C VAL A 286 9.88 3.29 20.45
N SER A 287 9.85 3.50 19.13
CA SER A 287 8.59 3.75 18.40
C SER A 287 7.61 2.59 18.57
N LYS A 288 8.13 1.36 18.75
CA LYS A 288 7.29 0.18 18.99
C LYS A 288 6.73 0.19 20.42
N VAL A 289 7.48 0.64 21.42
CA VAL A 289 6.95 0.87 22.77
C VAL A 289 5.84 1.92 22.74
N GLU A 290 6.04 3.04 22.05
CA GLU A 290 5.01 4.09 21.91
C GLU A 290 3.73 3.58 21.24
N GLN A 291 3.87 2.76 20.19
CA GLN A 291 2.74 2.10 19.55
C GLN A 291 1.99 1.19 20.54
N LEU A 292 2.70 0.31 21.26
CA LEU A 292 2.09 -0.62 22.22
C LEU A 292 1.40 0.12 23.37
N LEU A 293 1.95 1.25 23.81
CA LEU A 293 1.30 2.15 24.78
C LEU A 293 -0.01 2.72 24.23
N SER A 294 -0.04 3.13 22.96
CA SER A 294 -1.27 3.64 22.33
C SER A 294 -2.34 2.57 22.11
N GLU A 295 -1.92 1.31 21.96
CA GLU A 295 -2.77 0.12 21.83
C GLU A 295 -3.18 -0.45 23.21
N GLU A 296 -2.68 0.12 24.31
CA GLU A 296 -2.82 -0.37 25.69
C GLU A 296 -2.37 -1.84 25.89
N ASP A 297 -1.45 -2.34 25.05
CA ASP A 297 -0.88 -3.69 25.15
C ASP A 297 0.23 -3.75 26.20
N LEU A 298 -0.19 -3.93 27.46
CA LEU A 298 0.73 -3.91 28.59
C LEU A 298 1.74 -5.08 28.60
N ASP A 299 1.34 -6.27 28.13
CA ASP A 299 2.27 -7.40 28.08
C ASP A 299 3.36 -7.15 27.04
N GLY A 300 3.00 -6.66 25.85
CA GLY A 300 3.96 -6.25 24.83
C GLY A 300 4.91 -5.16 25.32
N VAL A 301 4.40 -4.14 26.03
CA VAL A 301 5.23 -3.07 26.62
C VAL A 301 6.24 -3.65 27.61
N LEU A 302 5.81 -4.52 28.54
CA LEU A 302 6.69 -5.07 29.58
C LEU A 302 7.67 -6.13 29.06
N ASP A 303 7.39 -6.74 27.92
CA ASP A 303 8.32 -7.63 27.22
C ASP A 303 9.42 -6.85 26.49
N LEU A 304 9.07 -5.69 25.91
CA LEU A 304 9.99 -4.90 25.09
C LEU A 304 10.75 -3.83 25.89
N TYR A 305 10.06 -3.05 26.72
CA TYR A 305 10.65 -1.94 27.49
C TYR A 305 11.28 -2.45 28.79
N THR A 306 12.43 -3.09 28.65
CA THR A 306 13.19 -3.70 29.75
C THR A 306 14.43 -2.88 30.16
N GLN A 307 14.83 -1.94 29.32
CA GLN A 307 15.95 -1.03 29.54
C GLN A 307 15.57 0.38 29.06
N PRO A 308 16.12 1.44 29.66
CA PRO A 308 15.78 2.81 29.32
C PRO A 308 16.30 3.19 27.92
N LEU A 309 15.61 4.14 27.28
CA LEU A 309 16.06 4.77 26.04
C LEU A 309 17.48 5.34 26.22
N LEU A 310 18.42 4.84 25.42
CA LEU A 310 19.83 5.21 25.35
C LEU A 310 20.46 5.42 26.73
N ALA A 311 20.59 4.35 27.52
CA ALA A 311 20.87 4.39 28.96
C ALA A 311 21.97 5.38 29.39
N HIS A 312 23.04 5.51 28.61
CA HIS A 312 24.19 6.37 28.90
C HIS A 312 24.13 7.78 28.30
N SER A 313 23.04 8.14 27.61
CA SER A 313 22.85 9.48 27.08
C SER A 313 22.58 10.46 28.23
N ALA A 314 23.32 11.58 28.20
CA ALA A 314 23.08 12.75 29.04
C ALA A 314 22.43 13.89 28.22
N ASN A 315 21.93 13.60 27.02
CA ASN A 315 21.27 14.59 26.17
C ASN A 315 19.90 14.95 26.74
N GLU A 316 19.61 16.24 26.89
CA GLU A 316 18.39 16.71 27.54
C GLU A 316 17.12 16.20 26.84
N ARG A 317 17.08 16.17 25.50
CA ARG A 317 15.92 15.63 24.76
C ARG A 317 15.71 14.16 24.98
N ILE A 318 16.79 13.39 25.01
CA ILE A 318 16.72 11.96 25.28
C ILE A 318 16.28 11.69 26.71
N LEU A 319 16.74 12.47 27.68
CA LEU A 319 16.28 12.39 29.07
C LEU A 319 14.80 12.73 29.21
N GLN A 320 14.32 13.79 28.55
CA GLN A 320 12.91 14.15 28.51
C GLN A 320 12.06 13.02 27.90
N TRP A 321 12.52 12.43 26.79
CA TRP A 321 11.81 11.33 26.14
C TRP A 321 11.78 10.07 27.01
N ARG A 322 12.90 9.73 27.67
CA ARG A 322 12.96 8.62 28.63
C ARG A 322 11.99 8.82 29.79
N ALA A 323 11.99 9.99 30.42
CA ALA A 323 11.07 10.31 31.51
C ALA A 323 9.61 10.21 31.07
N TRP A 324 9.30 10.65 29.84
CA TRP A 324 7.97 10.51 29.26
C TRP A 324 7.56 9.04 29.11
N LEU A 325 8.43 8.18 28.57
CA LEU A 325 8.18 6.75 28.44
C LEU A 325 7.97 6.10 29.81
N ASP A 326 8.87 6.35 30.76
CA ASP A 326 8.82 5.80 32.11
C ASP A 326 7.51 6.16 32.81
N GLN A 327 7.09 7.42 32.73
CA GLN A 327 5.84 7.90 33.30
C GLN A 327 4.61 7.26 32.66
N HIS A 328 4.57 7.13 31.33
CA HIS A 328 3.41 6.57 30.63
C HIS A 328 3.26 5.07 30.89
N VAL A 329 4.38 4.34 30.97
CA VAL A 329 4.37 2.91 31.32
C VAL A 329 3.94 2.72 32.78
N GLU A 330 4.48 3.50 33.73
CA GLU A 330 4.06 3.46 35.14
C GLU A 330 2.55 3.74 35.27
N GLN A 331 2.04 4.75 34.56
CA GLN A 331 0.62 5.10 34.59
C GLN A 331 -0.26 3.95 34.08
N LEU A 332 0.12 3.32 32.96
CA LEU A 332 -0.63 2.19 32.39
C LEU A 332 -0.57 0.95 33.31
N VAL A 333 0.60 0.65 33.88
CA VAL A 333 0.77 -0.43 34.86
C VAL A 333 -0.10 -0.20 36.10
N ARG A 334 -0.23 1.04 36.57
CA ARG A 334 -1.07 1.38 37.74
C ARG A 334 -2.57 1.32 37.44
N SER A 335 -2.99 1.77 36.27
CA SER A 335 -4.40 1.87 35.92
C SER A 335 -5.00 0.51 35.51
N ALA A 336 -4.24 -0.29 34.76
CA ALA A 336 -4.74 -1.51 34.10
C ALA A 336 -3.94 -2.77 34.44
N GLY A 337 -2.77 -2.64 35.09
CA GLY A 337 -1.86 -3.76 35.31
C GLY A 337 -2.28 -4.74 36.40
N THR A 338 -2.17 -6.03 36.11
CA THR A 338 -2.28 -7.12 37.08
C THR A 338 -1.14 -7.08 38.11
N LYS A 339 -1.29 -7.78 39.24
CA LYS A 339 -0.22 -7.90 40.24
C LYS A 339 1.09 -8.43 39.65
N SER A 340 1.02 -9.39 38.73
CA SER A 340 2.19 -9.96 38.05
C SER A 340 2.90 -8.91 37.20
N GLN A 341 2.15 -8.12 36.43
CA GLN A 341 2.68 -7.04 35.60
C GLN A 341 3.29 -5.91 36.44
N GLN A 342 2.65 -5.54 37.56
CA GLN A 342 3.21 -4.58 38.51
C GLN A 342 4.55 -5.04 39.11
N ILE A 343 4.68 -6.33 39.44
CA ILE A 343 5.95 -6.90 39.93
C ILE A 343 7.01 -6.89 38.83
N ARG A 344 6.64 -7.24 37.58
CA ARG A 344 7.56 -7.18 36.44
C ARG A 344 8.11 -5.77 36.24
N TRP A 345 7.24 -4.78 36.21
CA TRP A 345 7.62 -3.37 36.07
C TRP A 345 8.55 -2.90 37.19
N ARG A 346 8.23 -3.17 38.45
CA ARG A 346 9.06 -2.83 39.62
C ARG A 346 10.45 -3.47 39.66
N ARG A 347 10.73 -4.45 38.81
CA ARG A 347 12.06 -5.06 38.67
C ARG A 347 12.93 -4.35 37.62
N THR A 348 12.34 -3.46 36.83
CA THR A 348 13.07 -2.63 35.87
C THR A 348 13.72 -1.44 36.58
N GLU A 349 14.80 -0.91 36.03
CA GLU A 349 15.43 0.30 36.55
C GLU A 349 14.58 1.57 36.31
N MET A 350 13.70 1.53 35.31
CA MET A 350 12.80 2.63 34.95
C MET A 350 11.72 2.90 36.00
N ALA A 351 11.32 1.87 36.76
CA ALA A 351 10.34 2.02 37.83
C ALA A 351 10.87 2.85 39.03
N PHE A 352 12.17 3.13 39.08
CA PHE A 352 12.83 3.86 40.17
C PHE A 352 13.37 5.21 39.67
N GLN A 353 12.47 6.13 39.31
CA GLN A 353 12.82 7.55 39.13
C GLN A 353 11.96 8.40 40.08
N ASP A 354 12.58 8.74 41.22
CA ASP A 354 12.25 9.74 42.23
C ASP A 354 10.82 9.83 42.79
N GLN A 355 10.64 9.27 43.99
CA GLN A 355 9.77 9.84 45.03
C GLN A 355 10.56 10.54 46.16
N ASP A 356 11.89 10.62 46.12
CA ASP A 356 12.69 11.25 47.18
C ASP A 356 13.93 11.98 46.60
N LEU A 357 13.73 13.20 46.08
CA LEU A 357 14.75 14.26 46.00
C LEU A 357 14.13 15.62 46.32
#